data_AF-A0A7C5NK67-F1
#
_entry.id   AF-A0A7C5NK67-F1
#
_cell.length_a   1.000
_cell.length_b   1.000
_cell.length_c   1.000
_cell.angle_alpha   90.00
_cell.angle_beta   90.00
_cell.angle_gamma   90.00
#
_symmetry.space_group_name_H-M   'P 1'
#
loop_
_entity.id
_entity.type
_entity.pdbx_description
1 polymer ?
#
loop_
_entity_poly.entity_id
_entity_poly.type
_entity_poly.pdbx_seq_one_letter_code
_entity_poly.pdbx_strand_id
1 'polypeptide(L)'
;LVRPSFVLGGRGMKTVFSDSELKEYMDEAVSVSNDAPVLIDKFLNNAIELDVDAISDGADVYIGSVMQHIEEAGIHSGDSACALPTISISDRLLVEIKEQTANIALGLGVVGLMNIQYAIFEDEVYLIEVNPRASRTVPFVSKATGVPLAKVATRVMIQGDLKEALKFYDTFGVVNFDKKIMEPNLKGDVAVKEAVFPFNKLPGSDLLLGPEMKSTGEVMGISDNFGMSFAKSQFASKNNIPLEGKIFISLADSDKKFVGELGKEFTNLGFEIVATGGTHKALENAGVNSSKVLKISEGRPNIDDMIKNGDIAIAINTSEDQGSKVDGVTIRQSVLRENIAYFTTIAAAKATVLAIKELKALNGDIKPKALQDYLQ
;
A
#
# COMPACT_ATOMS: atom_id res chain seq x y z
N LEU A 1 -16.32 8.25 5.56
CA LEU A 1 -15.31 8.96 4.76
C LEU A 1 -16.00 10.13 4.09
N VAL A 2 -15.45 11.33 4.24
CA VAL A 2 -15.96 12.53 3.58
C VAL A 2 -14.98 12.95 2.48
N ARG A 3 -15.52 13.22 1.28
CA ARG A 3 -14.72 13.47 0.08
C ARG A 3 -15.23 14.71 -0.68
N PRO A 4 -14.39 15.71 -0.94
CA PRO A 4 -14.74 16.80 -1.84
C PRO A 4 -14.69 16.32 -3.30
N SER A 5 -15.49 16.93 -4.16
CA SER A 5 -15.52 16.61 -5.59
C SER A 5 -14.38 17.29 -6.37
N PHE A 6 -14.01 16.73 -7.53
CA PHE A 6 -13.00 17.27 -8.48
C PHE A 6 -11.59 17.49 -7.88
N VAL A 7 -11.19 16.66 -6.92
CA VAL A 7 -9.83 16.64 -6.37
C VAL A 7 -9.05 15.42 -6.85
N LEU A 8 -7.72 15.56 -6.92
CA LEU A 8 -6.78 14.46 -7.13
C LEU A 8 -5.93 14.31 -5.88
N GLY A 9 -5.47 13.09 -5.58
CA GLY A 9 -4.60 12.83 -4.43
C GLY A 9 -5.29 12.79 -3.08
N GLY A 10 -6.64 12.69 -3.05
CA GLY A 10 -7.41 12.68 -1.82
C GLY A 10 -7.40 14.00 -1.05
N ARG A 11 -7.07 15.12 -1.72
CA ARG A 11 -6.97 16.43 -1.08
C ARG A 11 -8.27 16.79 -0.34
N GLY A 12 -8.16 17.04 0.96
CA GLY A 12 -9.31 17.35 1.80
C GLY A 12 -10.24 16.16 2.09
N MET A 13 -9.83 14.92 1.83
CA MET A 13 -10.55 13.73 2.29
C MET A 13 -10.27 13.50 3.78
N LYS A 14 -11.30 13.12 4.55
CA LYS A 14 -11.16 12.84 5.99
C LYS A 14 -12.04 11.67 6.42
N THR A 15 -11.53 10.85 7.34
CA THR A 15 -12.34 9.86 8.05
C THR A 15 -12.91 10.53 9.29
N VAL A 16 -14.23 10.49 9.45
CA VAL A 16 -14.94 11.12 10.57
C VAL A 16 -15.65 10.04 11.38
N PHE A 17 -15.51 10.08 12.70
CA PHE A 17 -16.04 9.08 13.63
C PHE A 17 -17.11 9.63 14.57
N SER A 18 -17.32 10.95 14.57
CA SER A 18 -18.31 11.64 15.40
C SER A 18 -19.02 12.77 14.65
N ASP A 19 -20.24 13.10 15.06
CA ASP A 19 -21.01 14.22 14.52
C ASP A 19 -20.27 15.57 14.68
N SER A 20 -19.49 15.72 15.76
CA SER A 20 -18.63 16.87 16.00
C SER A 20 -17.53 17.00 14.94
N GLU A 21 -16.83 15.91 14.63
CA GLU A 21 -15.78 15.90 13.60
C GLU A 21 -16.34 16.18 12.21
N LEU A 22 -17.53 15.64 11.91
CA LEU A 22 -18.22 15.91 10.66
C LEU A 22 -18.58 17.39 10.54
N LYS A 23 -19.05 18.02 11.62
CA LYS A 23 -19.39 19.45 11.63
C LYS A 23 -18.15 20.31 11.40
N GLU A 24 -17.06 20.05 12.13
CA GLU A 24 -15.77 20.73 11.93
C GLU A 24 -15.28 20.59 10.48
N TYR A 25 -15.36 19.38 9.92
CA TYR A 25 -15.00 19.15 8.54
C TYR A 25 -15.84 19.97 7.56
N MET A 26 -17.17 20.03 7.75
CA MET A 26 -18.06 20.76 6.86
C MET A 26 -17.78 22.28 6.89
N ASP A 27 -17.42 22.82 8.06
CA ASP A 27 -17.04 24.22 8.20
C ASP A 27 -15.73 24.54 7.42
N GLU A 28 -14.79 23.59 7.34
CA GLU A 28 -13.53 23.72 6.59
C GLU A 28 -13.70 23.42 5.08
N ALA A 29 -14.39 22.33 4.73
CA ALA A 29 -14.44 21.76 3.38
C ALA A 29 -15.24 22.59 2.38
N VAL A 30 -16.25 23.34 2.85
CA VAL A 30 -17.02 24.28 2.00
C VAL A 30 -16.11 25.35 1.38
N SER A 31 -14.95 25.65 1.98
CA SER A 31 -13.97 26.59 1.41
C SER A 31 -13.17 26.03 0.22
N VAL A 32 -13.10 24.70 0.07
CA VAL A 32 -12.23 24.01 -0.90
C VAL A 32 -13.02 23.43 -2.07
N SER A 33 -14.31 23.18 -1.89
CA SER A 33 -15.20 22.68 -2.94
C SER A 33 -15.76 23.84 -3.78
N ASN A 34 -15.35 23.92 -5.04
CA ASN A 34 -15.88 24.90 -6.01
C ASN A 34 -17.35 24.59 -6.37
N ASP A 35 -18.29 24.86 -5.47
CA ASP A 35 -19.75 24.63 -5.58
C ASP A 35 -20.18 23.17 -5.84
N ALA A 36 -19.25 22.21 -5.75
CA ALA A 36 -19.53 20.81 -6.00
C ALA A 36 -19.96 20.06 -4.71
N PRO A 37 -20.78 19.00 -4.82
CA PRO A 37 -21.24 18.26 -3.65
C PRO A 37 -20.08 17.55 -2.93
N VAL A 38 -20.19 17.45 -1.61
CA VAL A 38 -19.32 16.59 -0.78
C VAL A 38 -19.96 15.22 -0.67
N LEU A 39 -19.21 14.17 -0.97
CA LEU A 39 -19.65 12.78 -0.84
C LEU A 39 -19.43 12.27 0.59
N ILE A 40 -20.41 11.52 1.09
CA ILE A 40 -20.36 10.84 2.38
C ILE A 40 -20.50 9.35 2.12
N ASP A 41 -19.42 8.62 2.37
CA ASP A 41 -19.36 7.17 2.17
C ASP A 41 -19.12 6.45 3.49
N LYS A 42 -19.71 5.25 3.62
CA LYS A 42 -19.39 4.35 4.74
C LYS A 42 -17.92 3.93 4.63
N PHE A 43 -17.15 4.12 5.70
CA PHE A 43 -15.77 3.68 5.73
C PHE A 43 -15.70 2.16 5.93
N LEU A 44 -15.03 1.46 5.02
CA LEU A 44 -14.83 0.01 5.07
C LEU A 44 -13.54 -0.31 5.82
N ASN A 45 -13.62 -0.43 7.14
CA ASN A 45 -12.45 -0.64 7.98
C ASN A 45 -11.79 -2.01 7.73
N ASN A 46 -10.46 -2.05 7.54
CA ASN A 46 -9.69 -3.25 7.17
C ASN A 46 -10.05 -3.88 5.82
N ALA A 47 -10.64 -3.12 4.89
CA ALA A 47 -10.85 -3.61 3.53
C ALA A 47 -9.53 -3.63 2.74
N ILE A 48 -9.38 -4.59 1.83
CA ILE A 48 -8.22 -4.64 0.93
C ILE A 48 -8.49 -3.71 -0.25
N GLU A 49 -7.62 -2.74 -0.49
CA GLU A 49 -7.73 -1.85 -1.65
C GLU A 49 -7.00 -2.44 -2.87
N LEU A 50 -7.58 -2.28 -4.05
CA LEU A 50 -7.04 -2.74 -5.32
C LEU A 50 -7.01 -1.61 -6.35
N ASP A 51 -5.97 -1.56 -7.16
CA ASP A 51 -5.90 -0.75 -8.38
C ASP A 51 -5.91 -1.65 -9.61
N VAL A 52 -6.76 -1.34 -10.58
CA VAL A 52 -6.87 -2.06 -11.85
C VAL A 52 -6.62 -1.10 -13.00
N ASP A 53 -5.50 -1.29 -13.70
CA ASP A 53 -5.19 -0.52 -14.91
C ASP A 53 -5.63 -1.31 -16.15
N ALA A 54 -6.39 -0.67 -17.04
CA ALA A 54 -6.95 -1.29 -18.23
C ALA A 54 -6.85 -0.38 -19.46
N ILE A 55 -6.88 -0.98 -20.65
CA ILE A 55 -6.99 -0.29 -21.93
C ILE A 55 -8.21 -0.83 -22.67
N SER A 56 -9.00 0.05 -23.26
CA SER A 56 -10.08 -0.33 -24.17
C SER A 56 -10.01 0.46 -25.47
N ASP A 57 -10.50 -0.13 -26.57
CA ASP A 57 -10.77 0.55 -27.83
C ASP A 57 -12.27 0.83 -28.04
N GLY A 58 -13.08 0.63 -27.00
CA GLY A 58 -14.54 0.74 -27.05
C GLY A 58 -15.26 -0.56 -27.41
N ALA A 59 -14.55 -1.62 -27.82
CA ALA A 59 -15.12 -2.92 -28.14
C ALA A 59 -14.43 -4.08 -27.39
N ASP A 60 -13.10 -4.06 -27.33
CA ASP A 60 -12.25 -5.00 -26.63
C ASP A 60 -11.63 -4.34 -25.38
N VAL A 61 -11.22 -5.16 -24.41
CA VAL A 61 -10.58 -4.71 -23.16
C VAL A 61 -9.35 -5.55 -22.87
N TYR A 62 -8.28 -4.87 -22.48
CA TYR A 62 -7.06 -5.44 -21.96
C TYR A 62 -6.85 -4.99 -20.51
N ILE A 63 -6.84 -5.94 -19.58
CA ILE A 63 -6.50 -5.70 -18.18
C ILE A 63 -4.98 -5.77 -18.06
N GLY A 64 -4.35 -4.61 -17.90
CA GLY A 64 -2.89 -4.52 -17.74
C GLY A 64 -2.44 -5.04 -16.38
N SER A 65 -3.22 -4.80 -15.32
CA SER A 65 -2.92 -5.34 -13.99
C SER A 65 -4.15 -5.35 -13.08
N VAL A 66 -4.13 -6.24 -12.10
CA VAL A 66 -4.88 -6.11 -10.85
C VAL A 66 -3.84 -6.08 -9.74
N MET A 67 -3.65 -4.91 -9.13
CA MET A 67 -2.68 -4.68 -8.07
C MET A 67 -3.38 -4.71 -6.72
N GLN A 68 -2.77 -5.38 -5.74
CA GLN A 68 -3.25 -5.39 -4.36
C GLN A 68 -2.42 -4.42 -3.51
N HIS A 69 -3.05 -3.50 -2.81
CA HIS A 69 -2.36 -2.68 -1.82
C HIS A 69 -2.00 -3.51 -0.59
N ILE A 70 -0.86 -3.18 0.02
CA ILE A 70 -0.45 -3.77 1.28
C ILE A 70 -1.25 -3.10 2.41
N GLU A 71 -1.27 -1.78 2.45
CA GLU A 71 -2.10 -0.99 3.35
C GLU A 71 -3.60 -1.18 3.06
N GLU A 72 -4.42 -1.11 4.10
CA GLU A 72 -5.87 -1.17 4.00
C GLU A 72 -6.50 0.07 3.37
N ALA A 73 -7.71 -0.10 2.84
CA ALA A 73 -8.50 0.99 2.29
C ALA A 73 -8.71 2.11 3.32
N GLY A 74 -8.42 3.34 2.91
CA GLY A 74 -8.39 4.51 3.79
C GLY A 74 -7.01 5.14 3.92
N ILE A 75 -5.96 4.40 3.57
CA ILE A 75 -4.66 4.96 3.23
C ILE A 75 -4.65 5.19 1.72
N HIS A 76 -4.27 6.39 1.31
CA HIS A 76 -4.36 6.81 -0.08
C HIS A 76 -3.48 5.93 -0.99
N SER A 77 -4.04 5.45 -2.11
CA SER A 77 -3.36 4.57 -3.10
C SER A 77 -1.97 5.02 -3.57
N GLY A 78 -1.72 6.32 -3.57
CA GLY A 78 -0.41 6.92 -3.87
C GLY A 78 0.66 6.63 -2.81
N ASP A 79 0.27 6.57 -1.54
CA ASP A 79 1.14 6.33 -0.39
C ASP A 79 1.19 4.86 0.02
N SER A 80 0.21 4.05 -0.40
CA SER A 80 0.23 2.60 -0.21
C SER A 80 1.32 1.94 -1.05
N ALA A 81 1.99 0.96 -0.46
CA ALA A 81 2.71 -0.05 -1.20
C ALA A 81 1.71 -0.98 -1.89
N CYS A 82 2.07 -1.54 -3.04
CA CYS A 82 1.21 -2.48 -3.75
C CYS A 82 1.99 -3.57 -4.47
N ALA A 83 1.34 -4.72 -4.67
CA ALA A 83 1.91 -5.90 -5.29
C ALA A 83 1.19 -6.30 -6.58
N LEU A 84 1.98 -6.80 -7.53
CA LEU A 84 1.54 -7.42 -8.77
C LEU A 84 2.36 -8.71 -8.97
N PRO A 85 1.74 -9.91 -9.02
CA PRO A 85 0.31 -10.20 -8.84
C PRO A 85 -0.20 -9.92 -7.41
N THR A 86 -1.51 -10.03 -7.23
CA THR A 86 -2.17 -9.97 -5.92
C THR A 86 -1.68 -11.09 -4.99
N ILE A 87 -1.61 -10.81 -3.68
CA ILE A 87 -0.99 -11.68 -2.68
C ILE A 87 -2.00 -12.67 -2.09
N SER A 88 -3.22 -12.20 -1.78
CA SER A 88 -4.19 -12.93 -0.98
C SER A 88 -5.60 -12.94 -1.55
N ILE A 89 -5.80 -12.44 -2.77
CA ILE A 89 -7.11 -12.39 -3.43
C ILE A 89 -7.40 -13.72 -4.10
N SER A 90 -8.62 -14.24 -3.90
CA SER A 90 -9.05 -15.50 -4.49
C SER A 90 -9.28 -15.39 -6.01
N ASP A 91 -9.08 -16.48 -6.74
CA ASP A 91 -9.33 -16.52 -8.19
C ASP A 91 -10.77 -16.12 -8.55
N ARG A 92 -11.75 -16.48 -7.71
CA ARG A 92 -13.15 -16.09 -7.86
C ARG A 92 -13.30 -14.56 -7.91
N LEU A 93 -12.73 -13.87 -6.91
CA LEU A 93 -12.79 -12.41 -6.84
C LEU A 93 -12.00 -11.75 -7.98
N LEU A 94 -10.85 -12.32 -8.36
CA LEU A 94 -10.08 -11.80 -9.49
C LEU A 94 -10.85 -11.87 -10.81
N VAL A 95 -11.58 -12.96 -11.06
CA VAL A 95 -12.46 -13.07 -12.24
C VAL A 95 -13.56 -12.01 -12.18
N GLU A 96 -14.23 -11.87 -11.04
CA GLU A 96 -15.29 -10.89 -10.83
C GLU A 96 -14.80 -9.46 -11.08
N ILE A 97 -13.66 -9.07 -10.51
CA ILE A 97 -13.05 -7.75 -10.69
C ILE A 97 -12.71 -7.47 -12.16
N LYS A 98 -12.17 -8.46 -12.88
CA LYS A 98 -11.82 -8.32 -14.30
C LYS A 98 -13.07 -8.15 -15.16
N GLU A 99 -14.13 -8.91 -14.89
CA GLU A 99 -15.41 -8.80 -15.58
C GLU A 99 -16.10 -7.45 -15.31
N GLN A 100 -16.17 -7.02 -14.04
CA GLN A 100 -16.70 -5.71 -13.67
C GLN A 100 -15.92 -4.59 -14.35
N THR A 101 -14.57 -4.68 -14.36
CA THR A 101 -13.71 -3.69 -15.01
C THR A 101 -13.98 -3.60 -16.52
N ALA A 102 -14.09 -4.74 -17.20
CA ALA A 102 -14.39 -4.76 -18.63
C ALA A 102 -15.78 -4.19 -18.93
N ASN A 103 -16.79 -4.54 -18.13
CA ASN A 103 -18.14 -4.01 -18.29
C ASN A 103 -18.19 -2.48 -18.09
N ILE A 104 -17.48 -1.96 -17.09
CA ILE A 104 -17.38 -0.51 -16.84
C ILE A 104 -16.65 0.18 -17.99
N ALA A 105 -15.53 -0.38 -18.48
CA ALA A 105 -14.77 0.18 -19.59
C ALA A 105 -15.64 0.37 -20.83
N LEU A 106 -16.38 -0.67 -21.22
CA LEU A 106 -17.26 -0.66 -22.38
C LEU A 106 -18.50 0.21 -22.14
N GLY A 107 -19.09 0.16 -20.95
CA GLY A 107 -20.26 0.96 -20.58
C GLY A 107 -20.00 2.46 -20.58
N LEU A 108 -18.79 2.88 -20.20
CA LEU A 108 -18.34 4.27 -20.27
C LEU A 108 -17.82 4.69 -21.65
N GLY A 109 -17.67 3.76 -22.59
CA GLY A 109 -17.13 4.02 -23.92
C GLY A 109 -15.66 4.45 -23.89
N VAL A 110 -14.86 3.85 -23.00
CA VAL A 110 -13.43 4.20 -22.86
C VAL A 110 -12.67 3.83 -24.14
N VAL A 111 -11.90 4.79 -24.66
CA VAL A 111 -10.91 4.59 -25.72
C VAL A 111 -9.56 5.09 -25.23
N GLY A 112 -8.63 4.17 -24.96
CA GLY A 112 -7.35 4.44 -24.31
C GLY A 112 -7.29 3.85 -22.90
N LEU A 113 -6.54 4.50 -22.02
CA LEU A 113 -6.31 4.05 -20.64
C LEU A 113 -7.46 4.40 -19.71
N MET A 114 -7.70 3.51 -18.75
CA MET A 114 -8.46 3.79 -17.55
C MET A 114 -7.85 3.09 -16.33
N ASN A 115 -8.24 3.57 -15.16
CA ASN A 115 -7.92 2.97 -13.88
C ASN A 115 -9.20 2.85 -13.04
N ILE A 116 -9.34 1.75 -12.30
CA ILE A 116 -10.44 1.54 -11.37
C ILE A 116 -9.87 1.15 -10.01
N GLN A 117 -10.41 1.76 -8.95
CA GLN A 117 -10.11 1.39 -7.58
C GLN A 117 -11.27 0.59 -6.98
N TYR A 118 -10.94 -0.55 -6.39
CA TYR A 118 -11.88 -1.41 -5.67
C TYR A 118 -11.48 -1.57 -4.22
N ALA A 119 -12.45 -1.90 -3.36
CA ALA A 119 -12.22 -2.43 -2.02
C ALA A 119 -12.84 -3.83 -1.92
N ILE A 120 -12.14 -4.76 -1.28
CA ILE A 120 -12.70 -6.06 -0.88
C ILE A 120 -12.93 -6.02 0.63
N PHE A 121 -14.18 -6.21 1.03
CA PHE A 121 -14.57 -6.26 2.43
C PHE A 121 -15.53 -7.44 2.64
N GLU A 122 -15.20 -8.34 3.57
CA GLU A 122 -16.02 -9.54 3.86
C GLU A 122 -16.33 -10.41 2.62
N ASP A 123 -15.32 -10.59 1.74
CA ASP A 123 -15.41 -11.39 0.49
C ASP A 123 -16.35 -10.80 -0.60
N GLU A 124 -16.70 -9.52 -0.46
CA GLU A 124 -17.51 -8.73 -1.41
C GLU A 124 -16.69 -7.62 -2.07
N VAL A 125 -16.92 -7.38 -3.36
CA VAL A 125 -16.23 -6.35 -4.16
C VAL A 125 -17.04 -5.05 -4.15
N TYR A 126 -16.40 -3.96 -3.72
CA TYR A 126 -16.94 -2.61 -3.72
C TYR A 126 -16.17 -1.74 -4.70
N LEU A 127 -16.88 -0.98 -5.53
CA LEU A 127 -16.29 0.03 -6.40
C LEU A 127 -16.04 1.33 -5.62
N ILE A 128 -14.81 1.84 -5.66
CA ILE A 128 -14.45 3.12 -5.02
C ILE A 128 -14.58 4.26 -6.03
N GLU A 129 -13.81 4.21 -7.11
CA GLU A 129 -13.83 5.23 -8.17
C GLU A 129 -13.31 4.69 -9.50
N VAL A 130 -13.66 5.39 -10.59
CA VAL A 130 -13.19 5.12 -11.95
C VAL A 130 -12.54 6.37 -12.50
N ASN A 131 -11.30 6.22 -12.97
CA ASN A 131 -10.51 7.26 -13.60
C ASN A 131 -10.35 6.92 -15.10
N PRO A 132 -11.16 7.50 -16.02
CA PRO A 132 -11.09 7.23 -17.46
C PRO A 132 -9.89 7.96 -18.12
N ARG A 133 -8.70 7.72 -17.58
CA ARG A 133 -7.42 8.32 -17.99
C ARG A 133 -6.28 7.43 -17.50
N ALA A 134 -5.06 7.78 -17.90
CA ALA A 134 -3.86 7.19 -17.30
C ALA A 134 -3.78 7.50 -15.79
N SER A 135 -3.48 6.46 -15.01
CA SER A 135 -3.13 6.54 -13.60
C SER A 135 -1.62 6.68 -13.40
N ARG A 136 -1.21 6.95 -12.15
CA ARG A 136 0.20 6.99 -11.78
C ARG A 136 0.87 5.61 -11.79
N THR A 137 0.09 4.52 -11.73
CA THR A 137 0.59 3.14 -11.67
C THR A 137 0.95 2.56 -13.05
N VAL A 138 0.48 3.18 -14.14
CA VAL A 138 0.78 2.77 -15.52
C VAL A 138 2.26 2.50 -15.80
N PRO A 139 3.23 3.35 -15.37
CA PRO A 139 4.65 3.08 -15.55
C PRO A 139 5.12 1.84 -14.77
N PHE A 140 4.72 1.69 -13.51
CA PHE A 140 5.02 0.50 -12.69
C PHE A 140 4.50 -0.76 -13.37
N VAL A 141 3.23 -0.77 -13.78
CA VAL A 141 2.61 -1.91 -14.46
C VAL A 141 3.33 -2.23 -15.76
N SER A 142 3.66 -1.21 -16.57
CA SER A 142 4.38 -1.42 -17.83
C SER A 142 5.75 -2.07 -17.63
N LYS A 143 6.42 -1.78 -16.51
CA LYS A 143 7.71 -2.38 -16.17
C LYS A 143 7.56 -3.79 -15.63
N ALA A 144 6.57 -4.02 -14.78
CA ALA A 144 6.29 -5.33 -14.20
C ALA A 144 5.82 -6.37 -15.23
N THR A 145 4.99 -5.95 -16.19
CA THR A 145 4.40 -6.86 -17.19
C THR A 145 5.20 -6.94 -18.48
N GLY A 146 6.02 -5.94 -18.78
CA GLY A 146 6.73 -5.81 -20.05
C GLY A 146 5.91 -5.18 -21.18
N VAL A 147 4.64 -4.85 -20.96
CA VAL A 147 3.76 -4.21 -21.96
C VAL A 147 3.78 -2.69 -21.78
N PRO A 148 4.22 -1.89 -22.76
CA PRO A 148 4.28 -0.43 -22.62
C PRO A 148 2.88 0.20 -22.76
N LEU A 149 2.07 0.13 -21.71
CA LEU A 149 0.64 0.47 -21.71
C LEU A 149 0.33 1.86 -22.29
N ALA A 150 1.12 2.87 -21.93
CA ALA A 150 0.93 4.23 -22.46
C ALA A 150 1.11 4.31 -23.99
N LYS A 151 2.04 3.53 -24.56
CA LYS A 151 2.24 3.46 -26.02
C LYS A 151 1.11 2.71 -26.69
N VAL A 152 0.68 1.58 -26.12
CA VAL A 152 -0.47 0.80 -26.59
C VAL A 152 -1.71 1.68 -26.63
N ALA A 153 -2.04 2.33 -25.52
CA ALA A 153 -3.22 3.19 -25.42
C ALA A 153 -3.16 4.40 -26.37
N THR A 154 -1.99 5.00 -26.56
CA THR A 154 -1.81 6.08 -27.55
C THR A 154 -2.13 5.60 -28.96
N ARG A 155 -1.64 4.40 -29.31
CA ARG A 155 -1.92 3.80 -30.62
C ARG A 155 -3.39 3.45 -30.78
N VAL A 156 -4.05 2.94 -29.74
CA VAL A 156 -5.51 2.71 -29.72
C VAL A 156 -6.28 4.00 -29.96
N MET A 157 -5.93 5.09 -29.27
CA MET A 157 -6.61 6.37 -29.46
C MET A 157 -6.46 6.95 -30.89
N ILE A 158 -5.41 6.57 -31.62
CA ILE A 158 -5.14 7.04 -32.99
C ILE A 158 -5.71 6.09 -34.06
N GLN A 159 -5.60 4.78 -33.85
CA GLN A 159 -5.86 3.75 -34.87
C GLN A 159 -7.08 2.86 -34.57
N GLY A 160 -7.54 2.82 -33.32
CA GLY A 160 -8.78 2.19 -32.90
C GLY A 160 -8.78 0.67 -32.71
N ASP A 161 -7.67 -0.04 -32.92
CA ASP A 161 -7.59 -1.51 -32.76
C ASP A 161 -6.64 -1.88 -31.61
N LEU A 162 -7.20 -2.36 -30.49
CA LEU A 162 -6.44 -2.77 -29.32
C LEU A 162 -5.59 -4.03 -29.57
N LYS A 163 -6.10 -5.00 -30.31
CA LYS A 163 -5.39 -6.26 -30.56
C LYS A 163 -4.17 -6.02 -31.45
N GLU A 164 -4.31 -5.17 -32.47
CA GLU A 164 -3.20 -4.73 -33.30
C GLU A 164 -2.16 -3.98 -32.47
N ALA A 165 -2.60 -3.02 -31.64
CA ALA A 165 -1.68 -2.22 -30.84
C ALA A 165 -0.89 -3.06 -29.83
N LEU A 166 -1.55 -4.04 -29.19
CA LEU A 166 -0.90 -5.00 -28.30
C LEU A 166 0.13 -5.86 -29.06
N LYS A 167 -0.24 -6.44 -30.21
CA LYS A 167 0.69 -7.23 -31.03
C LYS A 167 1.91 -6.43 -31.49
N PHE A 168 1.73 -5.15 -31.81
CA PHE A 168 2.82 -4.28 -32.23
C PHE A 168 3.83 -4.01 -31.10
N TYR A 169 3.37 -3.91 -29.85
CA TYR A 169 4.21 -3.56 -28.71
C TYR A 169 4.61 -4.73 -27.80
N ASP A 170 4.03 -5.91 -27.98
CA ASP A 170 4.34 -7.12 -27.20
C ASP A 170 5.66 -7.76 -27.65
N THR A 171 6.78 -7.08 -27.34
CA THR A 171 8.12 -7.56 -27.71
C THR A 171 8.58 -8.79 -26.92
N PHE A 172 7.91 -9.12 -25.82
CA PHE A 172 8.25 -10.24 -24.95
C PHE A 172 7.30 -11.44 -25.09
N GLY A 173 6.27 -11.35 -25.94
CA GLY A 173 5.27 -12.41 -26.13
C GLY A 173 4.48 -12.70 -24.86
N VAL A 174 4.23 -11.69 -24.04
CA VAL A 174 3.60 -11.81 -22.72
C VAL A 174 2.08 -11.64 -22.78
N VAL A 175 1.50 -11.13 -23.86
CA VAL A 175 0.05 -10.90 -23.92
C VAL A 175 -0.70 -12.18 -24.24
N ASN A 176 -1.76 -12.48 -23.48
CA ASN A 176 -2.67 -13.57 -23.74
C ASN A 176 -3.84 -13.12 -24.62
N PHE A 177 -3.78 -13.47 -25.92
CA PHE A 177 -4.80 -13.13 -26.91
C PHE A 177 -5.96 -14.12 -26.98
N ASP A 178 -5.89 -15.27 -26.31
CA ASP A 178 -6.91 -16.32 -26.37
C ASP A 178 -8.11 -16.05 -25.43
N LYS A 179 -7.97 -15.06 -24.53
CA LYS A 179 -9.02 -14.66 -23.59
C LYS A 179 -9.89 -13.56 -24.17
N LYS A 180 -11.18 -13.61 -23.84
CA LYS A 180 -12.14 -12.52 -24.16
C LYS A 180 -11.71 -11.19 -23.54
N ILE A 181 -11.29 -11.24 -22.27
CA ILE A 181 -10.64 -10.13 -21.58
C ILE A 181 -9.15 -10.42 -21.63
N MET A 182 -8.42 -9.69 -22.47
CA MET A 182 -6.99 -9.91 -22.67
C MET A 182 -6.21 -9.45 -21.42
N GLU A 183 -5.10 -10.11 -21.12
CA GLU A 183 -4.27 -9.79 -19.94
C GLU A 183 -2.83 -10.32 -20.15
N PRO A 184 -1.83 -9.87 -19.37
CA PRO A 184 -0.49 -10.42 -19.45
C PRO A 184 -0.37 -11.80 -18.78
N ASN A 185 0.44 -12.69 -19.36
CA ASN A 185 0.91 -13.92 -18.75
C ASN A 185 2.09 -13.61 -17.83
N LEU A 186 1.82 -13.43 -16.53
CA LEU A 186 2.85 -13.19 -15.52
C LEU A 186 3.68 -14.46 -15.29
N LYS A 187 5.02 -14.33 -15.29
CA LYS A 187 5.99 -15.47 -15.25
C LYS A 187 6.33 -15.95 -13.84
N GLY A 188 5.51 -15.61 -12.84
CA GLY A 188 5.70 -16.03 -11.43
C GLY A 188 6.52 -15.07 -10.58
N ASP A 189 7.17 -14.06 -11.18
CA ASP A 189 7.78 -12.97 -10.43
C ASP A 189 6.72 -12.07 -9.78
N VAL A 190 7.07 -11.53 -8.62
CA VAL A 190 6.30 -10.54 -7.88
C VAL A 190 7.00 -9.18 -7.98
N ALA A 191 6.25 -8.17 -8.40
CA ALA A 191 6.67 -6.78 -8.38
C ALA A 191 5.95 -6.05 -7.24
N VAL A 192 6.70 -5.33 -6.40
CA VAL A 192 6.18 -4.50 -5.32
C VAL A 192 6.57 -3.05 -5.56
N LYS A 193 5.57 -2.17 -5.61
CA LYS A 193 5.74 -0.72 -5.56
C LYS A 193 5.78 -0.28 -4.10
N GLU A 194 6.70 0.60 -3.73
CA GLU A 194 6.71 1.30 -2.44
C GLU A 194 6.81 2.81 -2.66
N ALA A 195 6.12 3.59 -1.83
CA ALA A 195 6.12 5.03 -1.83
C ALA A 195 7.39 5.61 -1.17
N VAL A 196 7.86 6.73 -1.70
CA VAL A 196 9.01 7.50 -1.17
C VAL A 196 8.52 8.83 -0.63
N PHE A 197 8.75 9.04 0.65
CA PHE A 197 8.27 10.20 1.38
C PHE A 197 9.35 11.26 1.59
N PRO A 198 9.00 12.55 1.54
CA PRO A 198 9.94 13.66 1.74
C PRO A 198 10.18 13.99 3.22
N PHE A 199 9.81 13.11 4.17
CA PHE A 199 9.78 13.43 5.61
C PHE A 199 11.14 13.86 6.17
N ASN A 200 12.24 13.31 5.65
CA ASN A 200 13.59 13.73 6.01
C ASN A 200 13.91 15.19 5.65
N LYS A 201 13.14 15.81 4.74
CA LYS A 201 13.27 17.23 4.35
C LYS A 201 12.31 18.15 5.10
N LEU A 202 11.36 17.60 5.86
CA LEU A 202 10.28 18.34 6.51
C LEU A 202 10.30 18.13 8.03
N PRO A 203 11.14 18.87 8.77
CA PRO A 203 11.16 18.79 10.23
C PRO A 203 9.76 19.01 10.82
N GLY A 204 9.32 18.09 11.69
CA GLY A 204 7.99 18.14 12.29
C GLY A 204 6.89 17.43 11.49
N SER A 205 7.19 16.88 10.32
CA SER A 205 6.24 16.01 9.60
C SER A 205 5.96 14.74 10.40
N ASP A 206 4.73 14.24 10.29
CA ASP A 206 4.29 12.99 10.90
C ASP A 206 4.18 11.86 9.87
N LEU A 207 4.64 10.66 10.24
CA LEU A 207 4.61 9.44 9.43
C LEU A 207 3.21 8.83 9.27
N LEU A 208 2.19 9.39 9.92
CA LEU A 208 0.86 8.82 9.88
C LEU A 208 0.31 8.91 8.46
N LEU A 209 0.02 7.75 7.88
CA LEU A 209 -0.64 7.62 6.59
C LEU A 209 -2.14 7.88 6.75
N GLY A 210 -2.79 8.28 5.66
CA GLY A 210 -4.21 8.59 5.68
C GLY A 210 -4.76 8.76 4.28
N PRO A 211 -5.98 9.32 4.15
CA PRO A 211 -6.69 9.39 2.87
C PRO A 211 -6.16 10.45 1.91
N GLU A 212 -5.22 11.31 2.35
CA GLU A 212 -4.53 12.28 1.50
C GLU A 212 -3.08 11.83 1.24
N MET A 213 -2.65 11.93 -0.02
CA MET A 213 -1.31 11.55 -0.48
C MET A 213 -0.23 12.52 0.01
N LYS A 214 0.86 11.98 0.58
CA LYS A 214 2.04 12.74 1.06
C LYS A 214 3.35 12.35 0.35
N SER A 215 3.39 11.20 -0.32
CA SER A 215 4.57 10.72 -1.03
C SER A 215 4.91 11.59 -2.24
N THR A 216 6.20 11.58 -2.62
CA THR A 216 6.74 12.39 -3.73
C THR A 216 7.35 11.57 -4.85
N GLY A 217 7.53 10.28 -4.62
CA GLY A 217 8.06 9.33 -5.59
C GLY A 217 7.73 7.91 -5.20
N GLU A 218 8.24 6.96 -5.97
CA GLU A 218 8.02 5.54 -5.78
C GLU A 218 9.26 4.74 -6.21
N VAL A 219 9.39 3.54 -5.68
CA VAL A 219 10.41 2.56 -6.04
C VAL A 219 9.77 1.20 -6.31
N MET A 220 10.52 0.32 -6.96
CA MET A 220 10.06 -1.01 -7.35
C MET A 220 11.03 -2.08 -6.88
N GLY A 221 10.54 -3.09 -6.18
CA GLY A 221 11.26 -4.32 -5.86
C GLY A 221 10.69 -5.50 -6.65
N ILE A 222 11.54 -6.32 -7.27
CA ILE A 222 11.13 -7.52 -8.02
C ILE A 222 11.93 -8.74 -7.55
N SER A 223 11.23 -9.84 -7.31
CA SER A 223 11.80 -11.16 -7.05
C SER A 223 10.79 -12.25 -7.42
N ASP A 224 11.24 -13.48 -7.34
CA ASP A 224 10.44 -14.71 -7.45
C ASP A 224 9.41 -14.92 -6.31
N ASN A 225 9.45 -14.10 -5.25
CA ASN A 225 8.50 -14.18 -4.14
C ASN A 225 8.18 -12.81 -3.54
N PHE A 226 7.06 -12.72 -2.84
CA PHE A 226 6.58 -11.46 -2.26
C PHE A 226 7.50 -10.89 -1.17
N GLY A 227 7.99 -11.72 -0.25
CA GLY A 227 8.81 -11.26 0.88
C GLY A 227 10.10 -10.58 0.40
N MET A 228 10.82 -11.21 -0.53
CA MET A 228 12.04 -10.62 -1.11
C MET A 228 11.75 -9.39 -1.98
N SER A 229 10.62 -9.37 -2.70
CA SER A 229 10.20 -8.21 -3.49
C SER A 229 9.88 -7.01 -2.59
N PHE A 230 9.18 -7.25 -1.48
CA PHE A 230 8.92 -6.25 -0.45
C PHE A 230 10.23 -5.75 0.18
N ALA A 231 11.14 -6.65 0.57
CA ALA A 231 12.46 -6.30 1.10
C ALA A 231 13.26 -5.38 0.16
N LYS A 232 13.28 -5.70 -1.14
CA LYS A 232 13.92 -4.88 -2.18
C LYS A 232 13.27 -3.50 -2.30
N SER A 233 11.94 -3.43 -2.22
CA SER A 233 11.21 -2.15 -2.26
C SER A 233 11.54 -1.29 -1.03
N GLN A 234 11.60 -1.87 0.17
CA GLN A 234 12.01 -1.18 1.40
C GLN A 234 13.45 -0.69 1.33
N PHE A 235 14.37 -1.51 0.83
CA PHE A 235 15.76 -1.11 0.61
C PHE A 235 15.85 0.09 -0.33
N ALA A 236 15.14 0.04 -1.46
CA ALA A 236 15.12 1.12 -2.44
C ALA A 236 14.46 2.41 -1.90
N SER A 237 13.48 2.31 -1.01
CA SER A 237 12.82 3.45 -0.36
C SER A 237 13.62 4.01 0.83
N LYS A 238 14.79 3.42 1.13
CA LYS A 238 15.66 3.76 2.27
C LYS A 238 15.06 3.42 3.64
N ASN A 239 14.20 2.41 3.70
CA ASN A 239 13.64 1.84 4.92
C ASN A 239 14.22 0.44 5.17
N ASN A 240 15.55 0.33 5.23
CA ASN A 240 16.23 -0.97 5.31
C ASN A 240 15.74 -1.81 6.48
N ILE A 241 15.33 -3.06 6.22
CA ILE A 241 14.83 -3.97 7.25
C ILE A 241 16.01 -4.67 7.94
N PRO A 242 16.25 -4.44 9.24
CA PRO A 242 17.28 -5.15 10.00
C PRO A 242 16.91 -6.64 10.19
N LEU A 243 17.92 -7.48 10.42
CA LEU A 243 17.74 -8.93 10.63
C LEU A 243 17.80 -9.35 12.11
N GLU A 244 18.17 -8.43 13.00
CA GLU A 244 18.27 -8.67 14.44
C GLU A 244 18.08 -7.35 15.21
N GLY A 245 17.97 -7.45 16.53
CA GLY A 245 17.79 -6.32 17.44
C GLY A 245 16.45 -6.31 18.15
N LYS A 246 16.06 -5.14 18.68
CA LYS A 246 14.79 -4.97 19.39
C LYS A 246 13.75 -4.31 18.49
N ILE A 247 12.52 -4.81 18.57
CA ILE A 247 11.36 -4.26 17.88
C ILE A 247 10.50 -3.52 18.89
N PHE A 248 10.22 -2.26 18.62
CA PHE A 248 9.21 -1.50 19.33
C PHE A 248 7.82 -1.74 18.71
N ILE A 249 6.84 -2.17 19.50
CA ILE A 249 5.46 -2.39 19.05
C ILE A 249 4.50 -1.57 19.92
N SER A 250 3.75 -0.67 19.30
CA SER A 250 2.68 0.08 19.95
C SER A 250 1.50 0.23 19.01
N LEU A 251 0.42 -0.48 19.31
CA LEU A 251 -0.74 -0.61 18.43
C LEU A 251 -1.97 0.13 18.97
N ALA A 252 -2.82 0.55 18.04
CA ALA A 252 -4.19 0.94 18.34
C ALA A 252 -5.00 -0.24 18.91
N ASP A 253 -6.15 0.04 19.51
CA ASP A 253 -6.94 -0.97 20.23
C ASP A 253 -7.53 -2.02 19.28
N SER A 254 -7.99 -1.60 18.11
CA SER A 254 -8.52 -2.44 17.02
C SER A 254 -7.51 -3.47 16.52
N ASP A 255 -6.23 -3.13 16.56
CA ASP A 255 -5.13 -3.90 15.99
C ASP A 255 -4.51 -4.88 16.98
N LYS A 256 -4.75 -4.72 18.28
CA LYS A 256 -4.19 -5.60 19.33
C LYS A 256 -4.60 -7.05 19.16
N LYS A 257 -5.71 -7.34 18.48
CA LYS A 257 -6.12 -8.72 18.14
C LYS A 257 -5.08 -9.46 17.28
N PHE A 258 -4.26 -8.74 16.52
CA PHE A 258 -3.23 -9.33 15.64
C PHE A 258 -1.85 -9.45 16.31
N VAL A 259 -1.63 -8.78 17.44
CA VAL A 259 -0.30 -8.69 18.06
C VAL A 259 0.24 -10.03 18.54
N GLY A 260 -0.65 -10.95 18.93
CA GLY A 260 -0.25 -12.28 19.41
C GLY A 260 0.41 -13.13 18.32
N GLU A 261 -0.17 -13.14 17.11
CA GLU A 261 0.41 -13.81 15.95
C GLU A 261 1.71 -13.12 15.54
N LEU A 262 1.66 -11.81 15.36
CA LEU A 262 2.79 -10.99 14.91
C LEU A 262 4.00 -11.09 15.87
N GLY A 263 3.74 -11.06 17.18
CA GLY A 263 4.77 -11.18 18.20
C GLY A 263 5.46 -12.54 18.19
N LYS A 264 4.71 -13.65 18.01
CA LYS A 264 5.28 -15.00 17.87
C LYS A 264 6.19 -15.10 16.66
N GLU A 265 5.76 -14.55 15.53
CA GLU A 265 6.54 -14.54 14.30
C GLU A 265 7.88 -13.80 14.49
N PHE A 266 7.87 -12.60 15.10
CA PHE A 266 9.10 -11.87 15.38
C PHE A 266 10.01 -12.55 16.41
N THR A 267 9.45 -13.14 17.48
CA THR A 267 10.22 -13.91 18.46
C THR A 267 10.86 -15.14 17.82
N ASN A 268 10.14 -15.86 16.95
CA ASN A 268 10.69 -16.99 16.20
C ASN A 268 11.82 -16.57 15.25
N LEU A 269 11.76 -15.34 14.74
CA LEU A 269 12.84 -14.71 13.99
C LEU A 269 13.98 -14.20 14.89
N GLY A 270 13.92 -14.36 16.21
CA GLY A 270 14.99 -14.01 17.14
C GLY A 270 15.04 -12.53 17.54
N PHE A 271 13.97 -11.77 17.31
CA PHE A 271 13.87 -10.39 17.78
C PHE A 271 13.38 -10.33 19.23
N GLU A 272 13.91 -9.36 19.96
CA GLU A 272 13.40 -8.97 21.27
C GLU A 272 12.28 -7.94 21.09
N ILE A 273 11.17 -8.08 21.82
CA ILE A 273 10.02 -7.18 21.69
C ILE A 273 9.95 -6.23 22.88
N VAL A 274 9.78 -4.94 22.58
CA VAL A 274 9.51 -3.87 23.54
C VAL A 274 8.16 -3.25 23.19
N ALA A 275 7.26 -3.10 24.15
CA ALA A 275 5.89 -2.65 23.87
C ALA A 275 5.34 -1.68 24.92
N THR A 276 4.48 -0.76 24.49
CA THR A 276 3.76 0.14 25.42
C THR A 276 2.74 -0.65 26.24
N GLY A 277 2.35 -0.13 27.41
CA GLY A 277 1.59 -0.89 28.41
C GLY A 277 0.33 -1.61 27.91
N GLY A 278 -0.43 -1.01 26.98
CA GLY A 278 -1.61 -1.65 26.39
C GLY A 278 -1.28 -2.79 25.43
N THR A 279 -0.26 -2.62 24.60
CA THR A 279 0.21 -3.65 23.65
C THR A 279 0.97 -4.76 24.36
N HIS A 280 1.75 -4.44 25.39
CA HIS A 280 2.45 -5.40 26.23
C HIS A 280 1.48 -6.38 26.92
N LYS A 281 0.39 -5.88 27.51
CA LYS A 281 -0.65 -6.75 28.09
C LYS A 281 -1.28 -7.69 27.06
N ALA A 282 -1.51 -7.20 25.84
CA ALA A 282 -2.06 -8.03 24.76
C ALA A 282 -1.08 -9.13 24.31
N LEU A 283 0.23 -8.84 24.29
CA LEU A 283 1.29 -9.82 24.05
C LEU A 283 1.37 -10.86 25.17
N GLU A 284 1.35 -10.44 26.44
CA GLU A 284 1.34 -11.34 27.61
C GLU A 284 0.15 -12.29 27.57
N ASN A 285 -1.05 -11.78 27.30
CA ASN A 285 -2.26 -12.59 27.16
C ASN A 285 -2.18 -13.62 26.02
N ALA A 286 -1.38 -13.34 24.99
CA ALA A 286 -1.14 -14.24 23.87
C ALA A 286 0.04 -15.21 24.10
N GLY A 287 0.69 -15.13 25.26
CA GLY A 287 1.86 -15.94 25.63
C GLY A 287 3.16 -15.51 24.94
N VAL A 288 3.29 -14.23 24.56
CA VAL A 288 4.48 -13.69 23.90
C VAL A 288 5.28 -12.83 24.88
N ASN A 289 6.55 -13.18 25.07
CA ASN A 289 7.46 -12.41 25.91
C ASN A 289 7.75 -11.04 25.28
N SER A 290 7.57 -9.98 26.07
CA SER A 290 7.95 -8.62 25.69
C SER A 290 8.36 -7.82 26.92
N SER A 291 9.19 -6.79 26.73
CA SER A 291 9.53 -5.83 27.78
C SER A 291 8.60 -4.62 27.70
N LYS A 292 8.06 -4.18 28.82
CA LYS A 292 7.23 -2.98 28.88
C LYS A 292 8.10 -1.71 28.79
N VAL A 293 7.70 -0.76 27.94
CA VAL A 293 8.28 0.59 27.88
C VAL A 293 7.24 1.67 28.16
N LEU A 294 7.67 2.77 28.77
CA LEU A 294 6.84 3.94 29.02
C LEU A 294 6.65 4.77 27.75
N LYS A 295 5.48 5.38 27.61
CA LYS A 295 5.27 6.49 26.67
C LYS A 295 5.98 7.74 27.15
N ILE A 296 6.12 8.72 26.25
CA ILE A 296 6.80 10.00 26.55
C ILE A 296 6.09 10.72 27.70
N SER A 297 4.76 10.73 27.71
CA SER A 297 3.95 11.34 28.79
C SER A 297 3.98 10.57 30.13
N GLU A 298 4.47 9.32 30.15
CA GLU A 298 4.38 8.42 31.32
C GLU A 298 5.62 8.48 32.23
N GLY A 299 6.75 9.05 31.78
CA GLY A 299 7.96 9.21 32.60
C GLY A 299 9.27 8.87 31.88
N ARG A 300 10.30 8.46 32.64
CA ARG A 300 11.62 8.05 32.14
C ARG A 300 12.16 6.80 32.87
N PRO A 301 12.96 5.94 32.19
CA PRO A 301 13.25 5.97 30.76
C PRO A 301 12.00 5.61 29.93
N ASN A 302 11.81 6.28 28.79
CA ASN A 302 10.70 6.03 27.87
C ASN A 302 11.20 5.60 26.48
N ILE A 303 10.26 5.36 25.57
CA ILE A 303 10.58 4.89 24.21
C ILE A 303 11.44 5.88 23.41
N ASP A 304 11.28 7.20 23.61
CA ASP A 304 12.10 8.21 22.93
C ASP A 304 13.56 8.14 23.40
N ASP A 305 13.79 7.86 24.68
CA ASP A 305 15.15 7.62 25.21
C ASP A 305 15.78 6.36 24.56
N MET A 306 15.03 5.27 24.43
CA MET A 306 15.52 4.02 23.79
C MET A 306 15.82 4.20 22.30
N ILE A 307 14.96 4.93 21.57
CA ILE A 307 15.18 5.28 20.16
C ILE A 307 16.48 6.06 20.01
N LYS A 308 16.69 7.10 20.82
CA LYS A 308 17.90 7.95 20.78
C LYS A 308 19.17 7.21 21.20
N ASN A 309 19.05 6.18 22.04
CA ASN A 309 20.17 5.33 22.43
C ASN A 309 20.53 4.28 21.37
N GLY A 310 19.76 4.16 20.29
CA GLY A 310 19.97 3.13 19.26
C GLY A 310 19.54 1.72 19.70
N ASP A 311 18.69 1.60 20.73
CA ASP A 311 18.24 0.30 21.23
C ASP A 311 17.22 -0.38 20.32
N ILE A 312 16.53 0.40 19.47
CA ILE A 312 15.41 -0.05 18.64
C ILE A 312 15.83 -0.17 17.18
N ALA A 313 15.64 -1.36 16.59
CA ALA A 313 15.96 -1.66 15.20
C ALA A 313 14.75 -1.48 14.27
N ILE A 314 13.55 -1.84 14.74
CA ILE A 314 12.29 -1.71 13.98
C ILE A 314 11.22 -1.09 14.88
N ALA A 315 10.40 -0.21 14.33
CA ALA A 315 9.25 0.39 15.01
C ALA A 315 7.94 0.07 14.27
N ILE A 316 7.00 -0.54 14.98
CA ILE A 316 5.64 -0.82 14.50
C ILE A 316 4.68 0.03 15.32
N ASN A 317 4.08 1.04 14.69
CA ASN A 317 3.17 1.95 15.35
C ASN A 317 1.90 2.22 14.53
N THR A 318 0.78 1.64 14.95
CA THR A 318 -0.55 1.91 14.35
C THR A 318 -1.31 2.94 15.19
N SER A 319 -2.26 3.65 14.56
CA SER A 319 -3.07 4.71 15.20
C SER A 319 -4.47 4.73 14.58
N GLU A 320 -5.51 4.77 15.42
CA GLU A 320 -6.92 4.88 14.99
C GLU A 320 -7.34 6.32 14.65
N ASP A 321 -6.72 7.32 15.30
CA ASP A 321 -7.11 8.72 15.15
C ASP A 321 -6.09 9.54 14.35
N GLN A 322 -6.58 10.45 13.50
CA GLN A 322 -5.78 11.58 13.02
C GLN A 322 -5.42 12.54 14.15
N GLY A 323 -6.19 12.53 15.24
CA GLY A 323 -5.84 13.12 16.53
C GLY A 323 -4.87 12.26 17.33
N SER A 324 -3.84 11.69 16.68
CA SER A 324 -2.87 10.86 17.38
C SER A 324 -2.34 11.61 18.59
N LYS A 325 -2.47 11.00 19.78
CA LYS A 325 -2.00 11.58 21.04
C LYS A 325 -0.60 12.13 20.81
N VAL A 326 -0.28 13.31 21.35
CA VAL A 326 1.00 14.02 21.17
C VAL A 326 2.23 13.10 21.24
N ASP A 327 2.18 12.08 22.09
CA ASP A 327 3.17 11.01 22.19
C ASP A 327 3.42 10.26 20.85
N GLY A 328 2.38 9.83 20.15
CA GLY A 328 2.50 9.06 18.90
C GLY A 328 3.18 9.84 17.78
N VAL A 329 2.82 11.12 17.60
CA VAL A 329 3.49 12.02 16.66
C VAL A 329 4.97 12.13 17.00
N THR A 330 5.28 12.38 18.27
CA THR A 330 6.65 12.58 18.73
C THR A 330 7.49 11.31 18.55
N ILE A 331 6.92 10.13 18.87
CA ILE A 331 7.58 8.84 18.67
C ILE A 331 7.91 8.64 17.19
N ARG A 332 6.95 8.83 16.28
CA ARG A 332 7.16 8.65 14.84
C ARG A 332 8.20 9.63 14.28
N GLN A 333 8.22 10.87 14.77
CA GLN A 333 9.25 11.85 14.42
C GLN A 333 10.65 11.42 14.90
N SER A 334 10.76 10.81 16.09
CA SER A 334 12.04 10.28 16.58
C SER A 334 12.49 9.06 15.78
N VAL A 335 11.60 8.14 15.45
CA VAL A 335 11.86 6.99 14.57
C VAL A 335 12.44 7.44 13.22
N LEU A 336 11.81 8.45 12.60
CA LEU A 336 12.31 9.06 11.37
C LEU A 336 13.70 9.66 11.52
N ARG A 337 13.91 10.44 12.59
CA ARG A 337 15.17 11.17 12.81
C ARG A 337 16.34 10.22 12.98
N GLU A 338 16.13 9.12 13.68
CA GLU A 338 17.15 8.09 13.93
C GLU A 338 17.23 7.05 12.79
N ASN A 339 16.48 7.22 11.69
CA ASN A 339 16.43 6.31 10.54
C ASN A 339 16.14 4.85 10.93
N ILE A 340 15.23 4.66 11.88
CA ILE A 340 14.77 3.34 12.30
C ILE A 340 13.75 2.81 11.29
N ALA A 341 13.85 1.54 10.94
CA ALA A 341 12.90 0.90 10.03
C ALA A 341 11.48 0.94 10.64
N TYR A 342 10.49 1.40 9.88
CA TYR A 342 9.18 1.67 10.43
C TYR A 342 8.02 1.14 9.59
N PHE A 343 6.94 0.77 10.27
CA PHE A 343 5.68 0.30 9.67
C PHE A 343 4.49 0.79 10.49
N THR A 344 3.51 1.39 9.81
CA THR A 344 2.36 2.07 10.45
C THR A 344 1.05 1.31 10.33
N THR A 345 1.05 0.15 9.68
CA THR A 345 -0.11 -0.76 9.53
C THR A 345 0.25 -2.19 9.92
N ILE A 346 -0.76 -2.98 10.30
CA ILE A 346 -0.57 -4.40 10.59
C ILE A 346 -0.21 -5.19 9.33
N ALA A 347 -0.75 -4.81 8.17
CA ALA A 347 -0.45 -5.47 6.91
C ALA A 347 1.01 -5.29 6.51
N ALA A 348 1.56 -4.07 6.63
CA ALA A 348 2.98 -3.83 6.37
C ALA A 348 3.89 -4.53 7.38
N ALA A 349 3.47 -4.63 8.66
CA ALA A 349 4.18 -5.42 9.66
C ALA A 349 4.23 -6.93 9.30
N LYS A 350 3.12 -7.49 8.79
CA LYS A 350 3.08 -8.88 8.28
C LYS A 350 3.96 -9.05 7.04
N ALA A 351 3.96 -8.10 6.11
CA ALA A 351 4.87 -8.11 4.95
C ALA A 351 6.35 -8.08 5.39
N THR A 352 6.66 -7.33 6.45
CA THR A 352 8.00 -7.25 7.04
C THR A 352 8.45 -8.59 7.61
N VAL A 353 7.58 -9.34 8.28
CA VAL A 353 7.89 -10.71 8.75
C VAL A 353 8.31 -11.60 7.57
N LEU A 354 7.55 -11.57 6.46
CA LEU A 354 7.88 -12.35 5.27
C LEU A 354 9.22 -11.91 4.67
N ALA A 355 9.47 -10.60 4.57
CA ALA A 355 10.74 -10.07 4.10
C ALA A 355 11.93 -10.53 4.95
N ILE A 356 11.82 -10.50 6.29
CA ILE A 356 12.89 -10.95 7.17
C ILE A 356 13.15 -12.45 7.00
N LYS A 357 12.11 -13.28 6.87
CA LYS A 357 12.28 -14.73 6.61
C LYS A 357 13.12 -14.97 5.37
N GLU A 358 12.79 -14.29 4.27
CA GLU A 358 13.50 -14.40 3.00
C GLU A 358 14.94 -13.87 3.09
N LEU A 359 15.13 -12.70 3.69
CA LEU A 359 16.46 -12.12 3.88
C LEU A 359 17.34 -13.02 4.75
N LYS A 360 16.82 -13.60 5.84
CA LYS A 360 17.59 -14.53 6.68
C LYS A 360 17.96 -15.80 5.94
N ALA A 361 17.05 -16.36 5.13
CA ALA A 361 17.34 -17.53 4.31
C ALA A 361 18.50 -17.29 3.33
N LEU A 362 18.69 -16.04 2.88
CA LEU A 362 19.78 -15.62 1.99
C LEU A 362 20.96 -14.95 2.72
N ASN A 363 21.03 -14.99 4.06
CA ASN A 363 22.04 -14.29 4.85
C ASN A 363 22.16 -12.78 4.53
N GLY A 364 21.04 -12.14 4.19
CA GLY A 364 20.97 -10.73 3.82
C GLY A 364 21.44 -10.41 2.40
N ASP A 365 21.77 -11.41 1.57
CA ASP A 365 22.22 -11.20 0.20
C ASP A 365 21.05 -10.81 -0.72
N ILE A 366 21.07 -9.57 -1.23
CA ILE A 366 20.10 -9.06 -2.20
C ILE A 366 20.79 -8.95 -3.56
N LYS A 367 20.49 -9.89 -4.47
CA LYS A 367 21.07 -9.90 -5.81
C LYS A 367 20.28 -9.02 -6.78
N PRO A 368 20.95 -8.13 -7.54
CA PRO A 368 20.33 -7.42 -8.64
C PRO A 368 20.13 -8.36 -9.84
N LYS A 369 19.08 -8.10 -10.61
CA LYS A 369 18.78 -8.76 -11.89
C LYS A 369 18.25 -7.70 -12.85
N ALA A 370 18.64 -7.74 -14.12
CA ALA A 370 18.20 -6.75 -15.08
C ALA A 370 16.70 -6.94 -15.38
N LEU A 371 15.98 -5.85 -15.65
CA LEU A 371 14.54 -5.92 -15.88
C LEU A 371 14.18 -6.87 -17.04
N GLN A 372 15.00 -6.88 -18.09
CA GLN A 372 14.82 -7.72 -19.27
C GLN A 372 14.85 -9.20 -18.92
N ASP A 373 15.67 -9.60 -17.94
CA ASP A 373 15.82 -11.00 -17.52
C ASP A 373 14.60 -11.51 -16.74
N TYR A 374 13.76 -10.61 -16.20
CA TYR A 374 12.46 -10.95 -15.62
C TYR A 374 11.36 -11.13 -16.69
N LEU A 375 11.57 -10.56 -17.88
CA LEU A 375 10.59 -10.58 -18.97
C LEU A 375 10.88 -11.64 -20.04
N GLN A 376 12.12 -12.17 -20.10
CA GLN A 376 12.56 -13.19 -21.06
C GLN A 376 11.93 -14.56 -20.84
#